data_AF-A0A1T4VDL8-F1
#
_entry.id   AF-A0A1T4VDL8-F1
#
_cell.length_a   1.000
_cell.length_b   1.000
_cell.length_c   1.000
_cell.angle_alpha   90.00
_cell.angle_beta   90.00
_cell.angle_gamma   90.00
#
_symmetry.space_group_name_H-M   'P 1'
#
loop_
_entity.id
_entity.type
_entity.pdbx_description
1 polymer ?
#
loop_
_entity_poly.entity_id
_entity_poly.type
_entity_poly.pdbx_seq_one_letter_code
_entity_poly.pdbx_strand_id
1 'polypeptide(L)' 'MSSVFNIKKRYLPSLFFFSLYFLNVIGTKIQIASGDPALFRISDVGEFLLLLLTALTFVVAMLFAEKDANSHSTE' A
#
# COMPACT_ATOMS: atom_id res chain seq x y z
N MET A 1 7.01 4.70 25.27
CA MET A 1 7.34 3.65 24.28
C MET A 1 6.16 3.31 23.36
N SER A 2 5.35 4.30 22.94
CA SER A 2 4.02 4.07 22.33
C SER A 2 3.78 4.71 20.95
N SER A 3 4.49 5.78 20.56
CA SER A 3 4.21 6.49 19.29
C SER A 3 4.62 5.69 18.05
N VAL A 4 5.81 5.08 18.06
CA VAL A 4 6.36 4.33 16.91
C VAL A 4 5.49 3.12 16.52
N PHE A 5 4.91 2.43 17.51
CA PHE A 5 4.01 1.30 17.26
C PHE A 5 2.68 1.73 16.64
N ASN A 6 2.16 2.90 17.03
CA ASN A 6 0.92 3.45 16.49
C ASN A 6 1.12 3.97 15.05
N ILE A 7 2.26 4.63 14.80
CA ILE A 7 2.71 5.03 13.46
C ILE A 7 2.81 3.80 12.55
N LYS A 8 3.50 2.73 12.98
CA LYS A 8 3.62 1.48 12.20
C LYS A 8 2.28 0.82 11.88
N LYS A 9 1.35 0.76 12.84
CA LYS A 9 0.02 0.15 12.63
C LYS A 9 -0.80 0.92 11.60
N ARG A 10 -0.64 2.25 11.53
CA ARG A 10 -1.48 3.09 10.69
C ARG A 10 -1.16 3.01 9.20
N TYR A 11 0.11 2.82 8.84
CA TYR A 11 0.50 2.60 7.45
C TYR A 11 0.39 1.14 7.00
N LEU A 12 0.04 0.23 7.93
CA LEU A 12 -0.05 -1.21 7.65
C LEU A 12 -1.01 -1.56 6.49
N PRO A 13 -2.21 -0.95 6.37
CA PRO A 13 -3.11 -1.22 5.25
C PRO A 13 -2.51 -0.78 3.91
N SER A 14 -1.90 0.41 3.86
CA SER A 14 -1.26 0.92 2.64
C SER A 14 -0.08 0.05 2.21
N LEU A 15 0.76 -0.34 3.18
CA LEU A 15 1.87 -1.26 2.94
C LEU A 15 1.39 -2.62 2.42
N PHE A 16 0.27 -3.13 2.95
CA PHE A 16 -0.32 -4.39 2.50
C PHE A 16 -0.77 -4.32 1.04
N PHE A 17 -1.58 -3.31 0.67
CA PHE A 17 -2.03 -3.14 -0.71
C PHE A 17 -0.87 -2.89 -1.68
N PHE A 18 0.10 -2.09 -1.27
CA PHE A 18 1.31 -1.86 -2.06
C PHE A 18 2.10 -3.15 -2.27
N SER A 19 2.24 -3.98 -1.23
CA SER A 19 2.94 -5.27 -1.33
C SER A 19 2.24 -6.23 -2.29
N LEU A 20 0.91 -6.29 -2.25
CA LEU A 20 0.13 -7.10 -3.21
C LEU A 20 0.34 -6.62 -4.65
N TYR A 21 0.30 -5.30 -4.88
CA TYR A 21 0.61 -4.72 -6.18
C TYR A 21 2.04 -5.08 -6.64
N PHE A 22 3.01 -4.91 -5.75
CA PHE A 22 4.41 -5.17 -6.05
C PHE A 22 4.66 -6.65 -6.40
N LEU A 23 4.06 -7.58 -5.65
CA LEU A 23 4.12 -9.01 -5.97
C LEU A 23 3.45 -9.34 -7.31
N ASN A 24 2.31 -8.72 -7.63
CA ASN A 24 1.67 -8.88 -8.94
C ASN A 24 2.61 -8.44 -10.09
N VAL A 25 3.27 -7.28 -9.95
CA VAL A 25 4.22 -6.78 -10.95
C VAL A 25 5.42 -7.70 -11.10
N ILE A 26 6.02 -8.15 -9.99
CA ILE A 26 7.17 -9.07 -10.02
C ILE A 26 6.76 -10.41 -10.65
N GLY A 27 5.66 -11.00 -10.20
CA GLY A 27 5.17 -12.28 -10.72
C GLY A 27 4.93 -12.21 -12.22
N THR A 28 4.30 -11.13 -12.69
CA THR A 28 4.08 -10.88 -14.12
C THR A 28 5.40 -10.77 -14.88
N LYS A 29 6.39 -10.01 -14.37
CA LYS A 29 7.70 -9.88 -15.02
C LYS A 29 8.46 -11.20 -15.10
N ILE A 30 8.41 -12.01 -14.04
CA ILE A 30 9.04 -13.33 -14.01
C ILE A 30 8.40 -14.25 -15.06
N GLN A 31 7.06 -14.27 -15.14
CA GLN A 31 6.34 -15.07 -16.14
C GLN A 31 6.66 -14.67 -17.58
N ILE A 32 6.70 -13.35 -17.85
CA ILE A 32 7.11 -12.84 -19.17
C ILE A 32 8.54 -13.26 -19.48
N ALA A 33 9.45 -13.19 -18.50
CA ALA A 33 10.84 -13.61 -18.68
C ALA A 33 11.00 -15.13 -18.86
N SER A 34 10.13 -15.95 -18.26
CA SER A 34 10.16 -17.41 -18.41
C SER A 34 9.48 -17.92 -19.69
N GLY A 35 8.84 -17.04 -20.46
CA GLY A 35 8.11 -17.42 -21.68
C GLY A 35 6.87 -18.27 -21.43
N ASP A 36 6.32 -18.22 -20.21
CA ASP A 36 5.13 -18.98 -19.84
C ASP A 36 3.87 -18.34 -20.46
N PRO A 37 3.07 -19.08 -21.26
CA PRO A 37 1.85 -18.53 -21.87
C PRO A 37 0.71 -18.30 -20.86
N ALA A 38 0.78 -18.84 -19.65
CA ALA A 38 -0.23 -18.65 -18.61
C ALA A 38 0.01 -17.33 -17.84
N LEU A 39 -0.63 -16.24 -18.28
CA LEU A 39 -0.60 -14.96 -17.57
C LEU A 39 -1.44 -15.01 -16.29
N PHE A 40 -0.81 -15.35 -15.17
CA PHE A 40 -1.35 -15.09 -13.83
C PHE A 40 -1.08 -13.63 -13.47
N ARG A 41 -1.83 -12.72 -14.10
CA ARG A 41 -1.81 -11.27 -13.84
C ARG A 41 -3.20 -10.81 -13.42
N ILE A 42 -3.26 -9.96 -12.40
CA ILE A 42 -4.49 -9.22 -12.08
C ILE A 42 -4.83 -8.31 -13.27
N SER A 43 -6.08 -8.34 -13.74
CA SER A 43 -6.53 -7.45 -14.83
C SER A 43 -6.22 -5.98 -14.54
N ASP A 44 -6.07 -5.15 -15.56
CA ASP A 44 -5.73 -3.73 -15.43
C ASP A 44 -6.67 -2.99 -14.45
N VAL A 45 -7.94 -3.39 -14.39
CA VAL A 45 -8.91 -2.86 -13.42
C VAL A 45 -8.51 -3.20 -11.97
N GLY A 46 -8.04 -4.42 -11.72
CA GLY A 46 -7.61 -4.84 -10.39
C GLY A 46 -6.28 -4.20 -9.98
N GLU A 47 -5.34 -4.01 -10.91
CA GLU A 47 -4.11 -3.25 -10.66
C GLU A 47 -4.43 -1.78 -10.29
N PHE A 48 -5.35 -1.16 -11.04
CA PHE A 48 -5.83 0.18 -10.73
C PHE A 48 -6.46 0.26 -9.34
N LEU A 49 -7.33 -0.69 -8.99
CA LEU A 49 -7.97 -0.72 -7.66
C LEU A 49 -6.95 -0.91 -6.54
N LEU A 50 -5.94 -1.76 -6.70
CA LEU A 50 -4.88 -1.94 -5.70
C LEU A 50 -4.09 -0.65 -5.46
N LEU A 51 -3.71 0.05 -6.54
CA LEU A 51 -3.02 1.33 -6.44
C LEU A 51 -3.91 2.42 -5.83
N LEU A 52 -5.18 2.47 -6.23
CA LEU A 52 -6.16 3.41 -5.66
C LEU A 52 -6.32 3.19 -4.15
N LEU A 53 -6.51 1.95 -3.71
CA LEU A 53 -6.64 1.61 -2.29
C LEU A 53 -5.35 1.91 -1.52
N THR A 54 -4.20 1.64 -2.12
CA THR A 54 -2.89 2.00 -1.54
C THR A 54 -2.79 3.50 -1.29
N ALA A 55 -3.16 4.31 -2.28
CA ALA A 55 -3.11 5.76 -2.18
C ALA A 55 -4.11 6.31 -1.16
N LEU A 56 -5.37 5.84 -1.19
CA LEU A 56 -6.41 6.28 -0.26
C LEU A 56 -6.04 5.96 1.20
N THR A 57 -5.63 4.72 1.46
CA THR A 57 -5.21 4.31 2.80
C THR A 57 -3.98 5.06 3.27
N PHE A 58 -3.04 5.37 2.37
CA PHE A 58 -1.87 6.20 2.69
C PHE A 58 -2.27 7.64 3.05
N VAL A 59 -3.13 8.28 2.26
CA VAL A 59 -3.58 9.66 2.51
C VAL A 59 -4.32 9.75 3.84
N VAL A 60 -5.24 8.84 4.11
CA VAL A 60 -5.92 8.74 5.41
C VAL A 60 -4.88 8.49 6.52
N ALA A 61 -3.88 7.65 6.26
CA ALA A 61 -2.74 7.41 7.14
C ALA A 61 -1.74 8.58 7.27
N MET A 62 -1.86 9.64 6.48
CA MET A 62 -1.17 10.91 6.69
C MET A 62 -2.04 11.92 7.44
N LEU A 63 -3.33 12.03 7.11
CA LEU A 63 -4.25 13.03 7.69
C LEU A 63 -4.43 12.91 9.22
N PHE A 64 -4.73 11.73 9.77
CA PHE A 64 -4.64 11.56 11.24
C PHE A 64 -3.24 11.80 11.85
N ALA A 65 -2.13 11.80 11.08
CA ALA A 65 -0.77 11.89 11.62
C ALA A 65 -0.49 13.35 11.88
N GLU A 66 -0.85 14.15 10.88
CA GLU A 66 -0.96 15.57 10.97
C GLU A 66 -1.94 16.00 12.07
N LYS A 67 -3.13 15.39 12.16
CA LYS A 67 -4.10 15.66 13.24
C LYS A 67 -3.47 15.41 14.63
N ASP A 68 -2.85 14.25 14.82
CA ASP A 68 -2.25 13.87 16.10
C ASP A 68 -1.03 14.76 16.45
N ALA A 69 -0.25 15.17 15.45
CA ALA A 69 0.86 16.11 15.62
C ALA A 69 0.36 17.51 16.02
N ASN A 70 -0.67 18.04 15.35
CA ASN A 70 -1.26 19.34 15.65
C ASN A 70 -1.94 19.38 17.04
N SER A 71 -2.55 18.27 17.48
CA SER A 71 -3.08 18.22 18.86
C SER A 71 -1.97 18.29 19.91
N HIS A 72 -0.79 17.73 19.62
CA HIS A 72 0.34 17.74 20.55
C HIS A 72 1.08 19.08 20.61
N SER A 73 0.97 19.94 19.60
CA SER A 73 1.60 21.26 19.58
C SER A 73 0.76 22.37 20.23
N THR A 74 -0.49 22.07 20.58
CA THR A 74 -1.44 23.02 21.16
C THR A 74 -1.58 22.84 22.69
N GLU A 75 -0.97 21.80 23.25
CA GLU A 75 -0.73 21.62 24.70
C GLU A 75 0.63 22.21 25.10
#